data_AF-A0A1C7F909-F1
#
_entry.id   AF-A0A1C7F909-F1
#
_cell.length_a   1.000
_cell.length_b   1.000
_cell.length_c   1.000
_cell.angle_alpha   90.00
_cell.angle_beta   90.00
_cell.angle_gamma   90.00
#
_symmetry.space_group_name_H-M   'P 1'
#
loop_
_entity.id
_entity.type
_entity.pdbx_description
1 polymer ?
#
loop_
_entity_poly.entity_id
_entity_poly.type
_entity_poly.pdbx_seq_one_letter_code
_entity_poly.pdbx_strand_id
1 'polypeptide(L)'
;MAESDGQERTEDATPKRLQQAREKGQVARSKELASVSVLVIGSVALMWFGEGLARALFNVMGRLFNLSREEIFDLDKLFDIVLGSMGGLLFPLLLILFVLFIAALVGAAGIGGVSFSVEAAMPKASKMNPLSGLKRMVGMQSWVELIKSILKVSLVSGMAFYLIDAAKEDLFQLSLDVYPQNIFHALDILLNFILLISCSLLIVVAIDIPFQIWQHANQLKMTKQEIKDEYKETEGKPEVKGRIRMLQREAAQRRMMADVPQADVIVTNPEHFSVALRYDQKK
;
A
#
# COMPACT_ATOMS: atom_id res chain seq x y z
N MET A 1 9.60 -9.48 -28.12
CA MET A 1 8.20 -9.67 -27.68
C MET A 1 7.36 -9.25 -28.87
N ALA A 2 6.73 -10.23 -29.52
CA ALA A 2 5.97 -10.02 -30.75
C ALA A 2 4.91 -8.94 -30.54
N GLU A 3 4.81 -8.07 -31.55
CA GLU A 3 3.82 -7.02 -31.68
C GLU A 3 2.43 -7.57 -31.39
N SER A 4 1.88 -7.23 -30.23
CA SER A 4 0.48 -7.44 -29.94
C SER A 4 -0.32 -6.46 -30.80
N ASP A 5 -1.11 -7.01 -31.71
CA ASP A 5 -2.14 -6.38 -32.52
C ASP A 5 -2.71 -5.10 -31.90
N GLY A 6 -2.91 -4.09 -32.74
CA GLY A 6 -3.50 -2.78 -32.41
C GLY A 6 -4.97 -2.81 -31.95
N GLN A 7 -5.38 -3.87 -31.25
CA GLN A 7 -6.63 -3.87 -30.50
C GLN A 7 -6.48 -3.03 -29.24
N GLU A 8 -7.28 -1.98 -29.16
CA GLU A 8 -7.39 -1.18 -27.95
C GLU A 8 -7.84 -2.06 -26.77
N ARG A 9 -7.15 -1.91 -25.64
CA ARG A 9 -7.50 -2.55 -24.38
C ARG A 9 -8.67 -1.80 -23.76
N THR A 10 -9.88 -2.22 -24.08
CA THR A 10 -11.12 -1.59 -23.61
C THR A 10 -11.78 -2.32 -22.46
N GLU A 11 -11.50 -3.61 -22.29
CA GLU A 11 -12.20 -4.47 -21.33
C GLU A 11 -11.52 -4.45 -19.96
N ASP A 12 -12.33 -4.61 -18.90
CA ASP A 12 -11.84 -4.64 -17.53
C ASP A 12 -11.06 -5.93 -17.23
N ALA A 13 -10.15 -5.85 -16.26
CA ALA A 13 -9.32 -6.96 -15.85
C ALA A 13 -10.14 -8.07 -15.17
N THR A 14 -9.91 -9.32 -15.55
CA THR A 14 -10.51 -10.49 -14.89
C THR A 14 -9.94 -10.68 -13.46
N PRO A 15 -10.64 -11.42 -12.57
CA PRO A 15 -10.13 -11.70 -11.22
C PRO A 15 -8.76 -12.40 -11.22
N LYS A 16 -8.53 -13.31 -12.17
CA LYS A 16 -7.25 -14.01 -12.33
C LYS A 16 -6.13 -13.06 -12.75
N ARG A 17 -6.40 -12.09 -13.65
CA ARG A 17 -5.45 -11.02 -14.01
C ARG A 17 -5.09 -10.14 -12.81
N LEU A 18 -6.07 -9.74 -11.99
CA LEU A 18 -5.85 -8.95 -10.77
C LEU A 18 -4.97 -9.72 -9.76
N GLN A 19 -5.24 -11.02 -9.59
CA GLN A 19 -4.45 -11.86 -8.69
C GLN A 19 -3.00 -12.00 -9.17
N GLN A 20 -2.78 -12.27 -10.46
CA GLN A 20 -1.44 -12.34 -11.04
C GLN A 20 -0.68 -11.01 -10.94
N ALA A 21 -1.36 -9.88 -11.12
CA ALA A 21 -0.76 -8.57 -10.93
C ALA A 21 -0.27 -8.39 -9.49
N ARG A 22 -1.10 -8.80 -8.51
CA ARG A 22 -0.76 -8.75 -7.08
C ARG A 22 0.41 -9.67 -6.73
N GLU A 23 0.44 -10.90 -7.25
CA GLU A 23 1.55 -11.86 -7.08
C GLU A 23 2.87 -11.34 -7.64
N LYS A 24 2.82 -10.60 -8.75
CA LYS A 24 3.97 -9.89 -9.34
C LYS A 24 4.33 -8.60 -8.60
N GLY A 25 3.63 -8.27 -7.52
CA GLY A 25 3.85 -7.06 -6.71
C GLY A 25 3.36 -5.76 -7.37
N GLN A 26 2.57 -5.85 -8.45
CA GLN A 26 1.97 -4.70 -9.10
C GLN A 26 0.67 -4.34 -8.37
N VAL A 27 0.75 -3.37 -7.47
CA VAL A 27 -0.40 -2.82 -6.74
C VAL A 27 -0.44 -1.31 -6.91
N ALA A 28 -1.64 -0.72 -6.85
CA ALA A 28 -1.79 0.73 -6.86
C ALA A 28 -1.09 1.36 -5.64
N ARG A 29 -0.31 2.43 -5.86
CA ARG A 29 0.40 3.14 -4.79
C ARG A 29 0.34 4.64 -5.06
N SER A 30 -0.02 5.41 -4.03
CA SER A 30 0.05 6.88 -4.05
C SER A 30 1.27 7.32 -3.26
N LYS A 31 2.14 8.07 -3.94
CA LYS A 31 3.31 8.69 -3.29
C LYS A 31 2.90 9.87 -2.41
N GLU A 32 1.86 10.59 -2.83
CA GLU A 32 1.35 11.74 -2.10
C GLU A 32 0.71 11.31 -0.79
N LEU A 33 -0.12 10.26 -0.79
CA LEU A 33 -0.71 9.70 0.43
C LEU A 33 0.36 9.32 1.44
N ALA A 34 1.40 8.60 1.00
CA ALA A 34 2.50 8.20 1.89
C ALA A 34 3.20 9.42 2.50
N SER A 35 3.51 10.43 1.67
CA SER A 35 4.24 11.62 2.12
C SER A 35 3.41 12.47 3.08
N VAL A 36 2.14 12.74 2.74
CA VAL A 36 1.24 13.57 3.56
C VAL A 36 0.84 12.86 4.85
N SER A 37 0.66 11.53 4.84
CA SER A 37 0.40 10.77 6.07
C SER A 37 1.55 10.95 7.07
N VAL A 38 2.80 10.90 6.61
CA VAL A 38 3.97 11.13 7.46
C VAL A 38 4.01 12.56 8.01
N LEU A 39 3.69 13.56 7.18
CA LEU A 39 3.67 14.96 7.61
C LEU A 39 2.57 15.23 8.65
N VAL A 40 1.33 14.82 8.38
CA VAL A 40 0.19 15.06 9.26
C VAL A 40 0.34 14.28 10.56
N ILE A 41 0.57 12.96 10.48
CA ILE A 41 0.72 12.13 11.69
C ILE A 41 1.99 12.52 12.45
N GLY A 42 3.07 12.90 11.75
CA GLY A 42 4.28 13.42 12.37
C GLY A 42 4.07 14.70 13.15
N SER A 43 3.27 15.62 12.60
CA SER A 43 2.89 16.87 13.29
C SER A 43 2.10 16.56 14.56
N VAL A 44 1.08 15.69 14.46
CA VAL A 44 0.27 15.27 15.62
C VAL A 44 1.10 14.53 16.66
N ALA A 45 1.99 13.63 16.22
CA ALA A 45 2.89 12.90 17.11
C ALA A 45 3.83 13.86 17.85
N LEU A 46 4.33 14.89 17.17
CA LEU A 46 5.16 15.91 17.80
C LEU A 46 4.36 16.78 18.79
N MET A 47 3.08 17.06 18.52
CA MET A 47 2.22 17.76 19.48
C MET A 47 1.97 16.95 20.75
N TRP A 48 1.73 15.63 20.63
CA TRP A 48 1.43 14.78 21.79
C TRP A 48 2.66 14.32 22.56
N PHE A 49 3.75 14.01 21.86
CA PHE A 49 4.95 13.44 22.47
C PHE A 49 6.12 14.43 22.56
N GLY A 50 6.03 15.57 21.87
CA GLY A 50 7.08 16.59 21.84
C GLY A 50 7.33 17.23 23.20
N GLU A 51 6.32 17.40 24.04
CA GLU A 51 6.52 17.89 25.41
C GLU A 51 7.43 16.93 26.22
N GLY A 52 7.19 15.62 26.12
CA GLY A 52 8.02 14.60 26.76
C GLY A 52 9.45 14.62 26.22
N LEU A 53 9.63 14.75 24.91
CA LEU A 53 10.94 14.88 24.28
C LEU A 53 11.66 16.16 24.72
N ALA A 54 10.97 17.30 24.77
CA ALA A 54 11.53 18.59 25.18
C ALA A 54 11.97 18.55 26.64
N ARG A 55 11.16 17.98 27.54
CA ARG A 55 11.52 17.79 28.95
C ARG A 55 12.73 16.86 29.10
N ALA A 56 12.78 15.75 28.36
CA ALA A 56 13.93 14.86 28.36
C ALA A 56 15.21 15.57 27.88
N LEU A 57 15.10 16.34 26.79
CA LEU A 57 16.22 17.13 26.26
C LEU A 57 16.68 18.19 27.26
N PHE A 58 15.75 18.91 27.90
CA PHE A 58 16.05 19.90 28.93
C PHE A 58 16.80 19.28 30.11
N ASN A 59 16.33 18.13 30.62
CA ASN A 59 16.98 17.42 31.73
C ASN A 59 18.38 16.93 31.35
N VAL A 60 18.53 16.37 30.15
CA VAL A 60 19.83 15.91 29.63
C VAL A 60 20.80 17.08 29.48
N MET A 61 20.39 18.18 28.85
CA MET A 61 21.22 19.36 28.71
C MET A 61 21.61 19.95 30.07
N GLY A 62 20.65 20.08 30.99
CA GLY A 62 20.91 20.57 32.35
C GLY A 62 21.90 19.69 33.10
N ARG A 63 21.82 18.36 32.94
CA ARG A 63 22.77 17.43 33.54
C ARG A 63 24.17 17.54 32.92
N LEU A 64 24.27 17.62 31.59
CA LEU A 64 25.54 17.70 30.88
C LEU A 64 26.25 19.04 31.09
N PHE A 65 25.52 20.12 31.38
CA PHE A 65 26.10 21.41 31.73
C PHE A 65 26.40 21.59 33.22
N ASN A 66 25.89 20.71 34.08
CA ASN A 66 26.13 20.73 35.52
C ASN A 66 26.93 19.50 35.94
N LEU A 67 28.24 19.57 35.73
CA LEU A 67 29.20 18.53 36.14
C LEU A 67 29.91 18.95 37.42
N SER A 68 29.98 18.05 38.39
CA SER A 68 30.77 18.28 39.60
C SER A 68 32.27 18.11 39.31
N ARG A 69 33.12 18.71 40.14
CA ARG A 69 34.58 18.59 40.00
C ARG A 69 35.02 17.12 39.99
N GLU A 70 34.43 16.29 40.86
CA GLU A 70 34.77 14.86 40.94
C GLU A 70 34.42 14.10 39.67
N GLU A 71 33.32 14.47 39.01
CA GLU A 71 32.90 13.88 37.73
C GLU A 71 33.84 14.29 36.61
N ILE A 72 34.30 15.53 36.59
CA ILE A 72 35.19 16.03 35.51
C ILE A 72 36.53 15.29 35.49
N PHE A 73 37.06 14.93 36.66
CA PHE A 73 38.37 14.26 36.79
C PHE A 73 38.28 12.72 36.76
N ASP A 74 37.09 12.15 36.57
CA ASP A 74 36.85 10.71 36.56
C ASP A 74 36.14 10.31 35.25
N LEU A 75 36.89 9.66 34.35
CA LEU A 75 36.40 9.29 33.03
C LEU A 75 35.24 8.29 33.10
N ASP A 76 35.24 7.37 34.06
CA ASP A 76 34.19 6.35 34.18
C ASP A 76 32.86 7.00 34.55
N LYS A 77 32.89 7.98 35.47
CA LYS A 77 31.71 8.78 35.83
C LYS A 77 31.18 9.60 34.65
N LEU A 78 32.06 10.15 33.79
CA LEU A 78 31.62 10.86 32.60
C LEU A 78 30.90 9.92 31.61
N PHE A 79 31.40 8.70 31.41
CA PHE A 79 30.72 7.71 30.58
C PHE A 79 29.35 7.33 31.13
N ASP A 80 29.25 7.12 32.45
CA ASP A 80 27.97 6.81 33.11
C ASP A 80 26.94 7.94 32.94
N ILE A 81 27.37 9.19 33.06
CA ILE A 81 26.52 10.37 32.85
C ILE A 81 26.01 10.40 31.41
N VAL A 82 26.89 10.22 30.43
CA VAL A 82 26.51 10.24 29.01
C VAL A 82 25.55 9.09 28.69
N LEU A 83 25.84 7.87 29.15
CA LEU A 83 24.97 6.71 28.91
C LEU A 83 23.60 6.87 29.58
N GLY A 84 23.56 7.37 30.81
CA GLY A 84 22.32 7.69 31.52
C GLY A 84 21.50 8.76 30.80
N SER A 85 22.17 9.81 30.31
CA SER A 85 21.55 10.87 29.51
C SER A 85 21.00 10.37 28.18
N MET A 86 21.71 9.48 27.49
CA MET A 86 21.22 8.85 26.26
C MET A 86 19.98 7.99 26.53
N GLY A 87 19.97 7.22 27.61
CA GLY A 87 18.82 6.40 28.01
C GLY A 87 17.55 7.23 28.21
N GLY A 88 17.66 8.40 28.85
CA GLY A 88 16.54 9.31 29.09
C GLY A 88 15.96 9.94 27.81
N LEU A 89 16.77 10.13 26.77
CA LEU A 89 16.36 10.76 25.50
C LEU A 89 15.86 9.75 24.46
N LEU A 90 16.44 8.54 24.45
CA LEU A 90 16.14 7.52 23.45
C LEU A 90 14.67 7.11 23.45
N PHE A 91 14.05 6.93 24.62
CA PHE A 91 12.67 6.48 24.71
C PHE A 91 11.66 7.43 24.03
N PRO A 92 11.57 8.73 24.40
CA PRO A 92 10.62 9.65 23.75
C PRO A 92 10.93 9.87 22.26
N LEU A 93 12.22 9.84 21.87
CA LEU A 93 12.62 9.95 20.48
C LEU A 93 12.17 8.72 19.66
N LEU A 94 12.43 7.51 20.17
CA LEU A 94 12.01 6.26 19.53
C LEU A 94 10.50 6.15 19.43
N LEU A 95 9.75 6.67 20.41
CA LEU A 95 8.30 6.71 20.35
C LEU A 95 7.79 7.52 19.15
N ILE A 96 8.33 8.73 18.94
CA ILE A 96 7.98 9.59 17.80
C ILE A 96 8.39 8.92 16.49
N LEU A 97 9.61 8.38 16.42
CA LEU A 97 10.11 7.68 15.23
C LEU A 97 9.28 6.42 14.90
N PHE A 98 8.82 5.70 15.92
CA PHE A 98 7.95 4.54 15.75
C PHE A 98 6.59 4.95 15.17
N VAL A 99 5.99 6.03 15.68
CA VAL A 99 4.73 6.56 15.13
C VAL A 99 4.91 7.01 13.68
N LEU A 100 6.00 7.69 13.36
CA LEU A 100 6.35 8.07 11.98
C LEU A 100 6.56 6.85 11.07
N PHE A 101 7.19 5.79 11.59
CA PHE A 101 7.37 4.53 10.86
C PHE A 101 6.02 3.89 10.53
N ILE A 102 5.11 3.81 11.51
CA ILE A 102 3.75 3.31 11.29
C ILE A 102 2.99 4.18 10.29
N ALA A 103 3.08 5.51 10.41
CA ALA A 103 2.47 6.45 9.47
C ALA A 103 2.96 6.23 8.03
N ALA A 104 4.27 6.06 7.84
CA ALA A 104 4.86 5.79 6.53
C ALA A 104 4.38 4.45 5.96
N LEU A 105 4.34 3.40 6.80
CA LEU A 105 3.90 2.06 6.40
C LEU A 105 2.42 2.08 5.99
N VAL A 106 1.55 2.65 6.83
CA VAL A 106 0.11 2.74 6.56
C VAL A 106 -0.16 3.64 5.35
N GLY A 107 0.51 4.79 5.24
CA GLY A 107 0.36 5.69 4.10
C GLY A 107 0.79 5.06 2.78
N ALA A 108 1.90 4.30 2.76
CA ALA A 108 2.36 3.60 1.57
C ALA A 108 1.49 2.40 1.20
N ALA A 109 0.95 1.68 2.19
CA ALA A 109 0.11 0.50 2.00
C ALA A 109 -1.39 0.84 1.82
N GLY A 110 -1.82 2.08 2.07
CA GLY A 110 -3.23 2.45 2.21
C GLY A 110 -4.11 2.20 0.97
N ILE A 111 -3.53 2.17 -0.24
CA ILE A 111 -4.28 1.89 -1.48
C ILE A 111 -4.15 0.42 -1.89
N GLY A 112 -2.93 -0.04 -2.17
CA GLY A 112 -2.68 -1.35 -2.77
C GLY A 112 -2.54 -2.50 -1.77
N GLY A 113 -2.58 -2.19 -0.47
CA GLY A 113 -2.26 -3.13 0.60
C GLY A 113 -0.79 -3.55 0.61
N VAL A 114 -0.48 -4.50 1.47
CA VAL A 114 0.84 -5.14 1.53
C VAL A 114 0.82 -6.38 0.64
N SER A 115 1.68 -6.40 -0.38
CA SER A 115 1.94 -7.59 -1.21
C SER A 115 3.42 -7.93 -1.13
N PHE A 116 3.71 -9.18 -0.73
CA PHE A 116 5.06 -9.72 -0.71
C PHE A 116 5.30 -10.49 -2.01
N SER A 117 6.16 -9.95 -2.87
CA SER A 117 6.50 -10.57 -4.15
C SER A 117 8.01 -10.75 -4.28
N VAL A 118 8.46 -12.00 -4.19
CA VAL A 118 9.87 -12.37 -4.42
C VAL A 118 10.27 -12.01 -5.85
N GLU A 119 9.37 -12.22 -6.82
CA GLU A 119 9.62 -11.90 -8.22
C GLU A 119 9.82 -10.40 -8.47
N ALA A 120 9.17 -9.54 -7.69
CA ALA A 120 9.36 -8.09 -7.77
C ALA A 120 10.73 -7.64 -7.23
N ALA A 121 11.27 -8.37 -6.25
CA ALA A 121 12.57 -8.12 -5.61
C ALA A 121 13.77 -8.62 -6.44
N MET A 122 13.55 -9.52 -7.41
CA MET A 122 14.61 -10.01 -8.28
C MET A 122 15.16 -8.92 -9.22
N PRO A 123 16.47 -8.93 -9.53
CA PRO A 123 17.05 -8.00 -10.50
C PRO A 123 16.48 -8.28 -11.88
N LYS A 124 15.84 -7.27 -12.48
CA LYS A 124 15.28 -7.35 -13.84
C LYS A 124 15.99 -6.33 -14.73
N ALA A 125 16.83 -6.81 -15.66
CA ALA A 125 17.55 -5.94 -16.61
C ALA A 125 16.62 -5.05 -17.45
N SER A 126 15.38 -5.50 -17.68
CA SER A 126 14.34 -4.72 -18.35
C SER A 126 13.99 -3.41 -17.64
N LYS A 127 14.18 -3.30 -16.31
CA LYS A 127 13.94 -2.07 -15.55
C LYS A 127 15.03 -1.00 -15.78
N MET A 128 16.18 -1.37 -16.33
CA MET A 128 17.30 -0.45 -16.63
C MET A 128 17.29 0.10 -18.06
N ASN A 129 16.27 -0.22 -18.86
CA ASN A 129 16.22 0.24 -20.25
C ASN A 129 15.92 1.75 -20.33
N PRO A 130 16.85 2.58 -20.85
CA PRO A 130 16.71 4.04 -20.87
C PRO A 130 15.55 4.53 -21.75
N LEU A 131 15.22 3.79 -22.81
CA LEU A 131 14.15 4.15 -23.76
C LEU A 131 12.77 4.04 -23.09
N SER A 132 12.59 3.02 -22.24
CA SER A 132 11.40 2.89 -21.40
C SER A 132 11.31 3.98 -20.33
N GLY A 133 12.47 4.44 -19.82
CA GLY A 133 12.58 5.56 -18.89
C GLY A 133 12.11 6.88 -19.51
N LEU A 134 12.64 7.23 -20.70
CA LEU A 134 12.22 8.44 -21.42
C LEU A 134 10.73 8.45 -21.74
N LYS A 135 10.17 7.32 -22.20
CA LYS A 135 8.73 7.22 -22.48
C LYS A 135 7.88 7.50 -21.24
N ARG A 136 8.35 7.10 -20.05
CA ARG A 136 7.67 7.38 -18.78
C ARG A 136 7.81 8.85 -18.36
N MET A 137 8.91 9.52 -18.72
CA MET A 137 9.17 10.93 -18.40
C MET A 137 8.39 11.92 -19.28
N VAL A 138 8.02 11.55 -20.51
CA VAL A 138 7.34 12.46 -21.46
C VAL A 138 5.85 12.10 -21.64
N GLY A 139 5.35 11.08 -20.95
CA GLY A 139 3.95 10.64 -21.04
C GLY A 139 2.96 11.52 -20.24
N MET A 140 1.66 11.24 -20.42
CA MET A 140 0.55 11.89 -19.69
C MET A 140 0.74 11.91 -18.16
N GLN A 141 1.41 10.88 -17.62
CA GLN A 141 1.74 10.78 -16.20
C GLN A 141 2.62 11.95 -15.73
N SER A 142 3.60 12.36 -16.55
CA SER A 142 4.51 13.45 -16.22
C SER A 142 3.79 14.79 -16.12
N TRP A 143 2.84 15.04 -17.03
CA TRP A 143 1.99 16.23 -16.98
C TRP A 143 1.12 16.29 -15.72
N VAL A 144 0.53 15.15 -15.32
CA VAL A 144 -0.25 15.08 -14.07
C VAL A 144 0.64 15.31 -12.85
N GLU A 145 1.83 14.73 -12.81
CA GLU A 145 2.81 14.96 -11.74
C GLU A 145 3.29 16.43 -11.68
N LEU A 146 3.46 17.08 -12.82
CA LEU A 146 3.79 18.51 -12.91
C LEU A 146 2.68 19.36 -12.28
N ILE A 147 1.42 19.12 -12.69
CA ILE A 147 0.25 19.85 -12.17
C ILE A 147 0.15 19.66 -10.65
N LYS A 148 0.28 18.42 -10.15
CA LYS A 148 0.31 18.14 -8.71
C LYS A 148 1.45 18.87 -8.00
N SER A 149 2.62 18.96 -8.63
CA SER A 149 3.78 19.64 -8.04
C SER A 149 3.57 21.15 -7.92
N ILE A 150 3.01 21.78 -8.96
CA ILE A 150 2.62 23.19 -8.92
C ILE A 150 1.55 23.40 -7.84
N LEU A 151 0.52 22.54 -7.79
CA LEU A 151 -0.52 22.61 -6.78
C LEU A 151 0.04 22.50 -5.35
N LYS A 152 0.99 21.58 -5.09
CA LYS A 152 1.67 21.47 -3.79
C LYS A 152 2.37 22.76 -3.40
N VAL A 153 3.17 23.34 -4.30
CA VAL A 153 3.89 24.59 -4.01
C VAL A 153 2.94 25.74 -3.75
N SER A 154 1.87 25.85 -4.54
CA SER A 154 0.84 26.87 -4.36
C SER A 154 0.10 26.72 -3.04
N LEU A 155 -0.28 25.50 -2.65
CA LEU A 155 -0.95 25.22 -1.38
C LEU A 155 -0.05 25.51 -0.19
N VAL A 156 1.20 25.01 -0.20
CA VAL A 156 2.14 25.23 0.90
C VAL A 156 2.47 26.71 1.04
N SER A 157 2.84 27.37 -0.05
CA SER A 157 3.14 28.81 -0.02
C SER A 157 1.92 29.61 0.40
N GLY A 158 0.77 29.38 -0.23
CA GLY A 158 -0.47 30.09 0.06
C GLY A 158 -0.93 29.92 1.50
N MET A 159 -0.89 28.69 2.03
CA MET A 159 -1.24 28.41 3.42
C MET A 159 -0.24 29.04 4.39
N ALA A 160 1.07 28.94 4.11
CA ALA A 160 2.09 29.55 4.96
C ALA A 160 1.94 31.09 5.03
N PHE A 161 1.75 31.75 3.88
CA PHE A 161 1.49 33.19 3.84
C PHE A 161 0.21 33.57 4.58
N TYR A 162 -0.88 32.83 4.35
CA TYR A 162 -2.15 33.06 5.02
C TYR A 162 -2.02 32.94 6.55
N LEU A 163 -1.35 31.89 7.04
CA LEU A 163 -1.18 31.67 8.48
C LEU A 163 -0.29 32.73 9.12
N ILE A 164 0.81 33.12 8.47
CA ILE A 164 1.68 34.19 8.96
C ILE A 164 0.93 35.51 9.04
N ASP A 165 0.11 35.85 8.04
CA ASP A 165 -0.68 37.08 8.06
C ASP A 165 -1.80 37.02 9.11
N ALA A 166 -2.48 35.87 9.23
CA ALA A 166 -3.54 35.66 10.20
C ALA A 166 -3.05 35.69 11.66
N ALA A 167 -1.86 35.13 11.94
CA ALA A 167 -1.26 35.14 13.28
C ALA A 167 -0.27 36.30 13.49
N LYS A 168 -0.28 37.31 12.61
CA LYS A 168 0.69 38.40 12.65
C LYS A 168 0.70 39.13 13.98
N GLU A 169 -0.49 39.45 14.51
CA GLU A 169 -0.63 40.12 15.80
C GLU A 169 -0.07 39.27 16.95
N ASP A 170 -0.44 37.99 17.02
CA ASP A 170 0.08 37.04 18.02
C ASP A 170 1.61 36.92 17.93
N LEU A 171 2.16 36.79 16.72
CA LEU A 171 3.61 36.70 16.49
C LEU A 171 4.35 37.96 16.95
N PHE A 172 3.76 39.15 16.79
CA PHE A 172 4.35 40.38 17.34
C PHE A 172 4.25 40.43 18.87
N GLN A 173 3.12 39.98 19.44
CA GLN A 173 2.91 39.94 20.89
C GLN A 173 3.87 39.00 21.60
N LEU A 174 4.32 37.92 20.96
CA LEU A 174 5.33 37.00 21.52
C LEU A 174 6.60 37.70 22.01
N SER A 175 6.99 38.81 21.38
CA SER A 175 8.18 39.58 21.76
C SER A 175 7.98 40.44 23.01
N LEU A 176 6.72 40.69 23.38
CA LEU A 176 6.31 41.48 24.56
C LEU A 176 5.85 40.59 25.73
N ASP A 177 5.67 39.29 25.48
CA ASP A 177 5.16 38.32 26.44
C ASP A 177 6.23 37.91 27.48
N VAL A 178 5.79 37.39 28.61
CA VAL A 178 6.63 37.13 29.78
C VAL A 178 7.42 35.82 29.62
N TYR A 179 8.71 35.87 29.91
CA TYR A 179 9.56 34.67 29.98
C TYR A 179 9.19 33.83 31.23
N PRO A 180 9.06 32.49 31.13
CA PRO A 180 9.36 31.62 29.98
C PRO A 180 8.16 31.23 29.09
N GLN A 181 6.96 31.72 29.40
CA GLN A 181 5.72 31.36 28.71
C GLN A 181 5.75 31.67 27.21
N ASN A 182 6.43 32.74 26.82
CA ASN A 182 6.60 33.13 25.42
C ASN A 182 7.21 32.04 24.52
N ILE A 183 8.14 31.23 25.04
CA ILE A 183 8.76 30.12 24.29
C ILE A 183 7.75 29.00 24.06
N PHE A 184 6.97 28.64 25.08
CA PHE A 184 5.95 27.59 24.95
C PHE A 184 4.85 28.01 23.96
N HIS A 185 4.38 29.25 24.08
CA HIS A 185 3.40 29.81 23.16
C HIS A 185 3.92 29.82 21.70
N ALA A 186 5.19 30.17 21.49
CA ALA A 186 5.81 30.10 20.17
C ALA A 186 5.85 28.68 19.58
N LEU A 187 6.16 27.68 20.40
CA LEU A 187 6.16 26.28 19.99
C LEU A 187 4.75 25.80 19.63
N ASP A 188 3.73 26.21 20.39
CA ASP A 188 2.34 25.86 20.09
C ASP A 188 1.87 26.46 18.75
N ILE A 189 2.17 27.73 18.49
CA ILE A 189 1.87 28.37 17.20
C ILE A 189 2.60 27.64 16.06
N LEU A 190 3.89 27.36 16.25
CA LEU A 190 4.71 26.66 15.25
C LEU A 190 4.14 25.28 14.92
N LEU A 191 3.79 24.48 15.93
CA LEU A 191 3.24 23.13 15.73
C LEU A 191 1.88 23.19 15.02
N ASN A 192 1.03 24.16 15.38
CA ASN A 192 -0.24 24.40 14.69
C ASN A 192 -0.02 24.78 13.23
N PHE A 193 0.98 25.61 12.92
CA PHE A 193 1.32 25.97 11.54
C PHE A 193 1.77 24.76 10.73
N ILE A 194 2.69 23.96 11.27
CA ILE A 194 3.15 22.73 10.60
C ILE A 194 1.96 21.79 10.34
N LEU A 195 1.06 21.62 11.32
CA LEU A 195 -0.12 20.78 11.16
C LEU A 195 -1.05 21.31 10.07
N LEU A 196 -1.39 22.60 10.08
CA LEU A 196 -2.33 23.19 9.11
C LEU A 196 -1.76 23.20 7.68
N ILE A 197 -0.46 23.50 7.53
CA ILE A 197 0.23 23.40 6.24
C ILE A 197 0.24 21.95 5.75
N SER A 198 0.54 20.99 6.63
CA SER A 198 0.52 19.56 6.29
C SER A 198 -0.88 19.09 5.89
N CYS A 199 -1.92 19.54 6.60
CA CYS A 199 -3.32 19.23 6.28
C CYS A 199 -3.77 19.85 4.95
N SER A 200 -3.23 21.00 4.53
CA SER A 200 -3.55 21.59 3.23
C SER A 200 -3.22 20.64 2.06
N LEU A 201 -2.19 19.79 2.23
CA LEU A 201 -1.78 18.80 1.23
C LEU A 201 -2.77 17.63 1.09
N LEU A 202 -3.73 17.47 1.99
CA LEU A 202 -4.80 16.47 1.85
C LEU A 202 -5.62 16.69 0.57
N ILE A 203 -5.71 17.93 0.09
CA ILE A 203 -6.35 18.25 -1.20
C ILE A 203 -5.62 17.56 -2.35
N VAL A 204 -4.28 17.54 -2.32
CA VAL A 204 -3.46 16.88 -3.34
C VAL A 204 -3.66 15.36 -3.29
N VAL A 205 -3.73 14.80 -2.08
CA VAL A 205 -3.99 13.37 -1.87
C VAL A 205 -5.38 12.98 -2.38
N ALA A 206 -6.40 13.81 -2.13
CA ALA A 206 -7.76 13.58 -2.59
C ALA A 206 -7.86 13.49 -4.13
N ILE A 207 -6.97 14.18 -4.85
CA ILE A 207 -6.87 14.10 -6.32
C ILE A 207 -5.98 12.91 -6.74
N ASP A 208 -4.87 12.68 -6.04
CA ASP A 208 -3.90 11.63 -6.42
C ASP A 208 -4.46 10.22 -6.23
N ILE A 209 -5.15 9.92 -5.12
CA ILE A 209 -5.73 8.59 -4.86
C ILE A 209 -6.60 8.08 -6.03
N PRO A 210 -7.67 8.79 -6.45
CA PRO A 210 -8.53 8.30 -7.52
C PRO A 210 -7.78 8.22 -8.85
N PHE A 211 -6.85 9.15 -9.11
CA PHE A 211 -6.01 9.09 -10.31
C PHE A 211 -5.12 7.84 -10.34
N GLN A 212 -4.46 7.50 -9.23
CA GLN A 212 -3.62 6.29 -9.16
C GLN A 212 -4.44 5.01 -9.26
N ILE A 213 -5.64 4.96 -8.68
CA ILE A 213 -6.56 3.81 -8.81
C ILE A 213 -6.98 3.64 -10.28
N TRP A 214 -7.42 4.73 -10.92
CA TRP A 214 -7.81 4.72 -12.34
C TRP A 214 -6.64 4.34 -13.25
N GLN A 215 -5.45 4.89 -13.00
CA GLN A 215 -4.24 4.58 -13.76
C GLN A 215 -3.85 3.11 -13.62
N HIS A 216 -3.95 2.56 -12.40
CA HIS A 216 -3.69 1.14 -12.15
C HIS A 216 -4.70 0.25 -12.87
N ALA A 217 -5.99 0.57 -12.80
CA ALA A 217 -7.03 -0.15 -13.53
C ALA A 217 -6.80 -0.11 -15.05
N ASN A 218 -6.47 1.07 -15.61
CA ASN A 218 -6.14 1.22 -17.02
C ASN A 218 -4.92 0.41 -17.46
N GLN A 219 -3.90 0.26 -16.60
CA GLN A 219 -2.75 -0.59 -16.90
C GLN A 219 -3.10 -2.08 -16.95
N LEU A 220 -4.17 -2.48 -16.26
CA LEU A 220 -4.62 -3.87 -16.18
C LEU A 220 -5.72 -4.21 -17.20
N LYS A 221 -6.23 -3.23 -17.95
CA LYS A 221 -7.21 -3.46 -19.03
C LYS A 221 -6.73 -4.50 -20.02
N MET A 222 -7.69 -5.26 -20.54
CA MET A 222 -7.48 -6.40 -21.40
C MET A 222 -8.12 -6.16 -22.77
N THR A 223 -7.62 -6.85 -23.80
CA THR A 223 -8.34 -6.92 -25.08
C THR A 223 -9.42 -8.00 -25.02
N LYS A 224 -10.43 -7.90 -25.89
CA LYS A 224 -11.46 -8.97 -26.02
C LYS A 224 -10.84 -10.33 -26.33
N GLN A 225 -9.71 -10.35 -27.05
CA GLN A 225 -9.00 -11.58 -27.37
C GLN A 225 -8.31 -12.16 -26.13
N GLU A 226 -7.60 -11.33 -25.35
CA GLU A 226 -6.95 -11.74 -24.10
C GLU A 226 -7.96 -12.36 -23.12
N ILE A 227 -9.17 -11.77 -22.99
CA ILE A 227 -10.23 -12.33 -22.15
C ILE A 227 -10.70 -13.69 -22.66
N LYS A 228 -10.96 -13.83 -23.96
CA LYS A 228 -11.37 -15.11 -24.55
C LYS A 228 -10.33 -16.20 -24.32
N ASP A 229 -9.05 -15.85 -24.44
CA ASP A 229 -7.97 -16.82 -24.27
C ASP A 229 -7.80 -17.19 -22.79
N GLU A 230 -7.97 -16.25 -21.86
CA GLU A 230 -7.98 -16.55 -20.42
C GLU A 230 -9.17 -17.43 -20.00
N TYR A 231 -10.36 -17.22 -20.59
CA TYR A 231 -11.50 -18.11 -20.39
C TYR A 231 -11.20 -19.52 -20.91
N LYS A 232 -10.56 -19.66 -22.07
CA LYS A 232 -10.16 -20.98 -22.60
C LYS A 232 -9.14 -21.68 -21.71
N GLU A 233 -8.19 -20.96 -21.12
CA GLU A 233 -7.21 -21.54 -20.19
C GLU A 233 -7.87 -22.01 -18.89
N THR A 234 -8.81 -21.23 -18.37
CA THR A 234 -9.39 -21.48 -17.03
C THR A 234 -10.51 -22.51 -17.09
N GLU A 235 -11.38 -22.43 -18.10
CA GLU A 235 -12.52 -23.35 -18.26
C GLU A 235 -12.24 -24.53 -19.20
N GLY A 236 -11.12 -24.51 -19.93
CA GLY A 236 -10.85 -25.43 -21.02
C GLY A 236 -11.65 -25.11 -22.29
N LYS A 237 -11.21 -25.61 -23.44
CA LYS A 237 -11.94 -25.44 -24.70
C LYS A 237 -13.31 -26.14 -24.61
N PRO A 238 -14.41 -25.52 -25.07
CA PRO A 238 -15.74 -26.13 -25.08
C PRO A 238 -15.75 -27.50 -25.77
N GLU A 239 -15.00 -27.63 -26.86
CA GLU A 239 -14.80 -28.87 -27.61
C GLU A 239 -14.21 -30.00 -26.75
N VAL A 240 -13.26 -29.65 -25.87
CA VAL A 240 -12.61 -30.61 -24.96
C VAL A 240 -13.58 -31.00 -23.84
N LYS A 241 -14.29 -30.05 -23.23
CA LYS A 241 -15.36 -30.35 -22.25
C LYS A 241 -16.45 -31.24 -22.85
N GLY A 242 -16.86 -30.97 -24.09
CA GLY A 242 -17.81 -31.79 -24.85
C GLY A 242 -17.29 -33.21 -25.09
N ARG A 243 -16.04 -33.34 -25.52
CA ARG A 243 -15.38 -34.64 -25.73
C ARG A 243 -15.25 -35.45 -24.44
N ILE A 244 -14.90 -34.81 -23.32
CA ILE A 244 -14.84 -35.45 -22.01
C ILE A 244 -16.22 -35.97 -21.61
N ARG A 245 -17.30 -35.18 -21.78
CA ARG A 245 -18.67 -35.64 -21.49
C ARG A 245 -19.09 -36.82 -22.37
N MET A 246 -18.71 -36.83 -23.64
CA MET A 246 -18.97 -37.96 -24.54
C MET A 246 -18.24 -39.23 -24.07
N LEU A 247 -16.94 -39.13 -23.76
CA LEU A 247 -16.15 -40.25 -23.26
C LEU A 247 -16.67 -40.76 -21.90
N GLN A 248 -17.10 -39.86 -21.02
CA GLN A 248 -17.72 -40.24 -19.74
C GLN A 248 -19.02 -41.03 -19.94
N ARG A 249 -19.88 -40.63 -20.90
CA ARG A 249 -21.10 -41.38 -21.25
C ARG A 249 -20.77 -42.75 -21.83
N GLU A 250 -19.79 -42.82 -22.71
CA GLU A 250 -19.36 -44.09 -23.32
C GLU A 250 -18.77 -45.05 -22.27
N ALA A 251 -17.94 -44.55 -21.35
CA ALA A 251 -17.41 -45.33 -20.25
C ALA A 251 -18.51 -45.81 -19.29
N ALA A 252 -19.51 -44.98 -19.00
CA ALA A 252 -20.67 -45.36 -18.18
C ALA A 252 -21.51 -46.45 -18.85
N GLN A 253 -21.75 -46.34 -20.17
CA GLN A 253 -22.43 -47.39 -20.94
C GLN A 253 -21.63 -48.70 -20.96
N ARG A 254 -20.30 -48.64 -21.10
CA ARG A 254 -19.45 -49.84 -21.03
C ARG A 254 -19.48 -50.51 -19.66
N ARG A 255 -19.49 -49.73 -18.56
CA ARG A 255 -19.67 -50.29 -17.20
C ARG A 255 -21.04 -50.91 -17.03
N MET A 256 -22.09 -50.22 -17.45
CA MET A 256 -23.45 -50.75 -17.44
C MET A 256 -23.50 -52.10 -18.18
N MET A 257 -22.93 -52.19 -19.38
CA MET A 257 -22.88 -53.44 -20.16
C MET A 257 -22.00 -54.53 -19.53
N ALA A 258 -20.98 -54.17 -18.75
CA ALA A 258 -20.17 -55.13 -17.99
C ALA A 258 -20.90 -55.66 -16.75
N ASP A 259 -21.84 -54.89 -16.19
CA ASP A 259 -22.66 -55.29 -15.05
C ASP A 259 -23.86 -56.15 -15.46
N VAL A 260 -24.31 -56.07 -16.72
CA VAL A 260 -25.43 -56.87 -17.27
C VAL A 260 -25.23 -58.38 -17.11
N PRO A 261 -24.05 -58.99 -17.43
CA PRO A 261 -23.82 -60.41 -17.22
C PRO A 261 -23.85 -60.87 -15.75
N GLN A 262 -23.74 -59.95 -14.79
CA GLN A 262 -23.84 -60.27 -13.36
C GLN A 262 -25.28 -60.18 -12.81
N ALA A 263 -26.25 -59.80 -13.63
CA ALA A 263 -27.65 -59.73 -13.21
C ALA A 263 -28.32 -61.10 -13.33
N ASP A 264 -29.16 -61.44 -12.35
CA ASP A 264 -29.86 -62.72 -12.30
C ASP A 264 -31.14 -62.71 -13.15
N VAL A 265 -31.81 -61.55 -13.22
CA VAL A 265 -33.03 -61.35 -14.02
C VAL A 265 -33.02 -59.96 -14.65
N ILE A 266 -33.47 -59.88 -15.91
CA ILE A 266 -33.72 -58.63 -16.62
C ILE A 266 -35.22 -58.51 -16.86
N VAL A 267 -35.84 -57.46 -16.32
CA VAL A 267 -37.24 -57.12 -16.56
C VAL A 267 -37.30 -56.01 -17.59
N THR A 268 -37.89 -56.27 -18.75
CA THR A 268 -37.97 -55.31 -19.86
C THR A 268 -39.41 -54.85 -20.08
N ASN A 269 -39.59 -53.53 -20.24
CA ASN A 269 -40.78 -52.94 -20.83
C ASN A 269 -40.45 -52.63 -22.30
N PRO A 270 -41.18 -53.21 -23.28
CA PRO A 270 -40.83 -53.19 -24.71
C PRO A 270 -40.48 -51.83 -25.30
N GLU A 271 -41.02 -50.73 -24.75
CA GLU A 271 -40.84 -49.40 -25.34
C GLU A 271 -40.08 -48.38 -24.48
N HIS A 272 -39.85 -48.66 -23.18
CA HIS A 272 -39.44 -47.57 -22.27
C HIS A 272 -38.18 -47.82 -21.45
N PHE A 273 -38.00 -48.98 -20.83
CA PHE A 273 -36.80 -49.25 -20.04
C PHE A 273 -36.64 -50.74 -19.72
N SER A 274 -35.40 -51.14 -19.45
CA SER A 274 -35.08 -52.47 -18.93
C SER A 274 -34.33 -52.33 -17.61
N VAL A 275 -34.73 -53.11 -16.60
CA VAL A 275 -34.14 -53.10 -15.26
C VAL A 275 -33.45 -54.44 -15.03
N ALA A 276 -32.16 -54.42 -14.73
CA ALA A 276 -31.38 -55.59 -14.36
C ALA A 276 -31.35 -55.72 -12.83
N LEU A 277 -31.78 -56.87 -12.31
CA LEU A 277 -31.83 -57.18 -10.89
C LEU A 277 -30.79 -58.26 -10.56
N ARG A 278 -30.01 -58.03 -9.49
CA ARG A 278 -29.08 -59.01 -8.94
C ARG A 278 -29.45 -59.31 -7.49
N TYR A 279 -29.55 -60.57 -7.13
CA TYR A 279 -29.90 -61.07 -5.81
C TYR A 279 -28.74 -61.87 -5.22
N ASP A 280 -28.14 -61.37 -4.14
CA ASP A 280 -27.05 -62.03 -3.44
C ASP A 280 -27.59 -62.70 -2.17
N GLN A 281 -27.61 -64.03 -2.12
CA GLN A 281 -28.12 -64.77 -0.95
C GLN A 281 -27.22 -64.67 0.30
N LYS A 282 -25.98 -64.17 0.17
CA LYS A 282 -25.02 -64.05 1.29
C LYS A 282 -24.95 -62.65 1.90
N LYS A 283 -25.77 -61.70 1.43
CA LYS A 283 -25.85 -60.33 1.93
C LYS A 283 -27.29 -59.89 2.15
#